data_AF-A0A2H0WE50-F1
#
_entry.id   AF-A0A2H0WE50-F1
#
_cell.length_a   1.000
_cell.length_b   1.000
_cell.length_c   1.000
_cell.angle_alpha   90.00
_cell.angle_beta   90.00
_cell.angle_gamma   90.00
#
_symmetry.space_group_name_H-M   'P 1'
#
loop_
_entity.id
_entity.type
_entity.pdbx_description
1 polymer ?
#
loop_
_entity_poly.entity_id
_entity_poly.type
_entity_poly.pdbx_seq_one_letter_code
_entity_poly.pdbx_strand_id
1 'polypeptide(L)'
;NYRSDKKMTAQERKEAYEQKVASFLAEGGSLSEILLLNQVQYDKMGAVSRYEYVELADGRIFVTEGKAGHVLLAQGKTVKSAGQLVFVKNPKGQFSLAIVTNASGNYKPDLLSAELVAKRLSQETGLDSSRVVVTKGEPLSTQSVKILMKGMNFPKDQIKTEA
;
A
#
# COMPACT_ATOMS: atom_id res chain seq x y z
N ASN A 1 -0.03 15.80 -14.67
CA ASN A 1 0.71 15.39 -15.88
C ASN A 1 2.19 15.64 -15.73
N TYR A 2 2.93 14.75 -15.04
CA TYR A 2 4.40 14.77 -15.01
C TYR A 2 4.90 13.79 -16.08
N ARG A 3 5.00 14.29 -17.32
CA ARG A 3 5.76 13.64 -18.39
C ARG A 3 7.16 14.23 -18.34
N SER A 4 8.12 13.44 -17.91
CA SER A 4 9.53 13.70 -18.11
C SER A 4 10.20 12.34 -18.27
N ASP A 5 10.29 11.89 -19.52
CA ASP A 5 11.05 10.71 -19.96
C ASP A 5 12.58 10.90 -19.82
N LYS A 6 13.01 11.80 -18.91
CA LYS A 6 14.40 11.91 -18.50
C LYS A 6 14.62 10.91 -17.37
N LYS A 7 15.23 9.77 -17.69
CA LYS A 7 15.72 8.84 -16.65
C LYS A 7 16.73 9.61 -15.79
N MET A 8 16.30 10.00 -14.59
CA MET A 8 17.19 10.63 -13.61
C MET A 8 18.38 9.71 -13.36
N THR A 9 19.57 10.30 -13.31
CA THR A 9 20.79 9.62 -12.88
C THR A 9 20.65 9.16 -11.43
N ALA A 10 21.55 8.27 -10.97
CA ALA A 10 21.58 7.88 -9.57
C ALA A 10 21.79 9.09 -8.64
N GLN A 11 22.61 10.06 -9.06
CA GLN A 11 22.90 11.27 -8.31
C GLN A 11 21.67 12.19 -8.23
N GLU A 12 21.00 12.47 -9.35
CA GLU A 12 19.78 13.30 -9.35
C GLU A 12 18.65 12.67 -8.50
N ARG A 13 18.53 11.34 -8.50
CA ARG A 13 17.57 10.63 -7.62
C ARG A 13 17.90 10.78 -6.15
N LYS A 14 19.19 10.74 -5.81
CA LYS A 14 19.66 10.93 -4.43
C LYS A 14 19.36 12.35 -3.97
N GLU A 15 19.70 13.36 -4.77
CA GLU A 15 19.44 14.78 -4.46
C GLU A 15 17.95 15.08 -4.32
N ALA A 16 17.11 14.58 -5.24
CA ALA A 16 15.66 14.74 -5.15
C ALA A 16 15.08 14.07 -3.90
N TYR A 17 15.61 12.91 -3.51
CA TYR A 17 15.24 12.25 -2.26
C TYR A 17 15.65 13.07 -1.03
N GLU A 18 16.88 13.56 -0.98
CA GLU A 18 17.38 14.39 0.12
C GLU A 18 16.56 15.68 0.29
N GLN A 19 16.18 16.33 -0.80
CA GLN A 19 15.28 17.49 -0.78
C GLN A 19 13.89 17.13 -0.22
N LYS A 20 13.35 15.96 -0.59
CA LYS A 20 12.07 15.49 -0.05
C LYS A 20 12.14 15.15 1.42
N VAL A 21 13.24 14.54 1.89
CA VAL A 21 13.49 14.30 3.32
C VAL A 21 13.54 15.62 4.07
N ALA A 22 14.29 16.60 3.57
CA ALA A 22 14.41 17.91 4.21
C ALA A 22 13.04 18.61 4.32
N SER A 23 12.25 18.63 3.24
CA SER A 23 10.89 19.21 3.25
C SER A 23 9.98 18.52 4.27
N PHE A 24 9.99 17.18 4.27
CA PHE A 24 9.15 16.39 5.16
C PHE A 24 9.48 16.63 6.64
N LEU A 25 10.77 16.67 6.99
CA LEU A 25 11.20 16.99 8.35
C LEU A 25 10.85 18.44 8.73
N ALA A 26 11.01 19.40 7.80
CA ALA A 26 10.66 20.81 8.04
C ALA A 26 9.15 21.02 8.26
N GLU A 27 8.31 20.19 7.63
CA GLU A 27 6.86 20.18 7.82
C GLU A 27 6.41 19.42 9.09
N GLY A 28 7.36 18.95 9.90
CA GLY A 28 7.11 18.24 11.16
C GLY A 28 6.88 16.74 11.03
N GLY A 29 7.15 16.15 9.86
CA GLY A 29 7.14 14.70 9.66
C GLY A 29 8.30 14.00 10.37
N SER A 30 8.17 12.69 10.57
CA SER A 30 9.22 11.88 11.20
C SER A 30 9.57 10.64 10.36
N LEU A 31 10.86 10.39 10.15
CA LEU A 31 11.31 9.17 9.46
C LEU A 31 10.96 7.89 10.26
N SER A 32 10.64 8.01 11.55
CA SER A 32 10.13 6.89 12.34
C SER A 32 8.72 6.44 11.91
N GLU A 33 8.00 7.25 11.12
CA GLU A 33 6.72 6.89 10.52
C GLU A 33 6.87 5.91 9.35
N ILE A 34 8.11 5.66 8.88
CA ILE A 34 8.44 4.70 7.84
C ILE A 34 8.78 3.37 8.48
N LEU A 35 7.92 2.38 8.29
CA LEU A 35 8.00 1.11 8.98
C LEU A 35 8.26 -0.01 7.98
N LEU A 36 9.12 -0.97 8.34
CA LEU A 36 9.22 -2.23 7.62
C LEU A 36 8.00 -3.08 7.97
N LEU A 37 7.21 -3.46 6.97
CA LEU A 37 6.06 -4.34 7.16
C LEU A 37 6.55 -5.76 7.46
N ASN A 38 6.24 -6.23 8.66
CA ASN A 38 6.62 -7.54 9.19
C ASN A 38 5.65 -7.95 10.31
N GLN A 39 5.86 -9.11 10.94
CA GLN A 39 4.99 -9.63 12.01
C GLN A 39 4.75 -8.62 13.14
N VAL A 40 5.81 -7.95 13.61
CA VAL A 40 5.70 -6.96 14.69
C VAL A 40 4.77 -5.81 14.29
N GLN A 41 4.80 -5.38 13.02
CA GLN A 41 3.88 -4.36 12.55
C GLN A 41 2.46 -4.89 12.37
N TYR A 42 2.29 -6.09 11.81
CA TYR A 42 0.97 -6.72 11.68
C TYR A 42 0.25 -6.82 13.03
N ASP A 43 0.96 -7.20 14.08
CA ASP A 43 0.40 -7.33 15.42
C ASP A 43 -0.10 -5.98 15.97
N LYS A 44 0.62 -4.89 15.67
CA LYS A 44 0.31 -3.53 16.12
C LYS A 44 -0.79 -2.84 15.30
N MET A 45 -1.16 -3.36 14.13
CA MET A 45 -2.20 -2.75 13.29
C MET A 45 -3.55 -2.71 14.00
N GLY A 46 -4.26 -1.59 13.85
CA GLY A 46 -5.61 -1.42 14.37
C GLY A 46 -6.66 -2.30 13.68
N ALA A 47 -7.92 -2.19 14.13
CA ALA A 47 -9.04 -2.96 13.59
C ALA A 47 -9.32 -2.63 12.10
N VAL A 48 -9.14 -1.37 11.72
CA VAL A 48 -9.14 -0.92 10.33
C VAL A 48 -7.94 0.02 10.18
N SER A 49 -7.02 -0.32 9.29
CA SER A 49 -5.81 0.47 9.08
C SER A 49 -5.54 0.67 7.60
N ARG A 50 -5.05 1.86 7.25
CA ARG A 50 -4.70 2.25 5.89
C ARG A 50 -3.23 2.67 5.88
N TYR A 51 -2.49 2.14 4.91
CA TYR A 51 -1.10 2.46 4.71
C TYR A 51 -0.84 2.83 3.26
N GLU A 52 0.10 3.73 3.03
CA GLU A 52 0.86 3.72 1.79
C GLU A 52 1.95 2.67 1.88
N TYR A 53 2.31 2.04 0.75
CA TYR A 53 3.38 1.05 0.71
C TYR A 53 4.30 1.21 -0.50
N VAL A 54 5.54 0.73 -0.32
CA VAL A 54 6.52 0.50 -1.39
C VAL A 54 7.18 -0.86 -1.18
N GLU A 55 7.15 -1.70 -2.20
CA GLU A 55 7.99 -2.90 -2.32
C GLU A 55 9.29 -2.54 -3.05
N LEU A 56 10.42 -2.82 -2.42
CA LEU A 56 11.74 -2.68 -3.02
C LEU A 56 12.13 -3.92 -3.85
N ALA A 57 13.20 -3.79 -4.64
CA ALA A 57 13.71 -4.89 -5.47
C ALA A 57 14.13 -6.14 -4.67
N ASP A 58 14.51 -5.98 -3.39
CA ASP A 58 14.87 -7.08 -2.48
C ASP A 58 13.65 -7.72 -1.78
N GLY A 59 12.44 -7.30 -2.12
CA GLY A 59 11.20 -7.82 -1.55
C GLY A 59 10.80 -7.21 -0.20
N ARG A 60 11.58 -6.30 0.38
CA ARG A 60 11.13 -5.58 1.57
C ARG A 60 9.97 -4.65 1.21
N ILE A 61 8.95 -4.63 2.07
CA ILE A 61 7.80 -3.74 1.94
C ILE A 61 7.89 -2.70 3.07
N PHE A 62 8.01 -1.44 2.69
CA PHE A 62 7.93 -0.33 3.63
C PHE A 62 6.54 0.29 3.58
N VAL A 63 6.03 0.68 4.74
CA VAL A 63 4.70 1.27 4.91
C VAL A 63 4.74 2.54 5.76
N THR A 64 3.72 3.38 5.59
CA THR A 64 3.44 4.50 6.50
C THR A 64 1.93 4.73 6.60
N GLU A 65 1.45 5.09 7.79
CA GLU A 65 0.08 5.62 7.98
C GLU A 65 0.05 7.14 7.77
N GLY A 66 1.22 7.78 7.73
CA GLY A 66 1.41 9.23 7.76
C GLY A 66 1.72 9.85 6.41
N LYS A 67 2.32 11.04 6.43
CA LYS A 67 2.53 11.89 5.24
C LYS A 67 3.79 11.56 4.43
N ALA A 68 4.54 10.52 4.79
CA ALA A 68 5.85 10.30 4.21
C ALA A 68 5.79 10.09 2.68
N GLY A 69 4.72 9.50 2.15
CA GLY A 69 4.59 9.33 0.71
C GLY A 69 5.44 8.18 0.18
N HIS A 70 5.10 7.66 -1.01
CA HIS A 70 5.90 6.61 -1.65
C HIS A 70 7.36 7.00 -1.90
N VAL A 71 7.65 8.28 -2.14
CA VAL A 71 9.02 8.73 -2.41
C VAL A 71 9.93 8.53 -1.19
N LEU A 72 9.42 8.82 0.02
CA LEU A 72 10.20 8.60 1.24
C LEU A 72 10.27 7.11 1.60
N LEU A 73 9.18 6.36 1.41
CA LEU A 73 9.17 4.91 1.58
C LEU A 73 10.20 4.21 0.68
N ALA A 74 10.45 4.73 -0.53
CA ALA A 74 11.42 4.20 -1.46
C ALA A 74 12.87 4.41 -1.02
N GLN A 75 13.17 5.35 -0.12
CA GLN A 75 14.51 5.63 0.39
C GLN A 75 15.57 5.84 -0.73
N GLY A 76 15.17 6.48 -1.83
CA GLY A 76 16.03 6.69 -3.01
C GLY A 76 16.35 5.42 -3.82
N LYS A 77 15.74 4.28 -3.50
CA LYS A 77 15.98 2.99 -4.17
C LYS A 77 15.00 2.73 -5.31
N THR A 78 15.32 1.74 -6.13
CA THR A 78 14.41 1.24 -7.17
C THR A 78 13.20 0.58 -6.53
N VAL A 79 12.02 1.02 -6.96
CA VAL A 79 10.72 0.52 -6.52
C VAL A 79 10.21 -0.53 -7.49
N LYS A 80 9.79 -1.67 -6.95
CA LYS A 80 9.17 -2.76 -7.70
C LYS A 80 7.65 -2.64 -7.73
N SER A 81 7.06 -2.31 -6.58
CA SER A 81 5.62 -2.06 -6.43
C SER A 81 5.39 -0.90 -5.48
N ALA A 82 4.30 -0.18 -5.64
CA ALA A 82 3.88 0.85 -4.70
C ALA A 82 2.37 1.07 -4.78
N GLY A 83 1.79 1.58 -3.71
CA GLY A 83 0.40 2.00 -3.69
C GLY A 83 -0.14 2.06 -2.28
N GLN A 84 -1.34 1.52 -2.06
CA GLN A 84 -1.99 1.56 -0.75
C GLN A 84 -2.43 0.17 -0.29
N LEU A 85 -2.32 -0.05 1.02
CA LEU A 85 -2.84 -1.22 1.71
C LEU A 85 -3.98 -0.79 2.62
N VAL A 86 -5.05 -1.57 2.65
CA VAL A 86 -6.07 -1.48 3.69
C VAL A 86 -6.18 -2.84 4.36
N PHE A 87 -6.07 -2.87 5.67
CA PHE A 87 -6.28 -4.08 6.45
C PHE A 87 -7.51 -3.94 7.33
N VAL A 88 -8.26 -5.03 7.47
CA VAL A 88 -9.37 -5.15 8.39
C VAL A 88 -9.13 -6.37 9.27
N LYS A 89 -9.24 -6.19 10.59
CA LYS A 89 -9.24 -7.28 11.57
C LYS A 89 -10.66 -7.52 12.09
N ASN A 90 -10.97 -8.78 12.39
CA ASN A 90 -12.19 -9.16 13.08
C ASN A 90 -12.12 -8.79 14.58
N PRO A 91 -13.22 -8.93 15.35
CA PRO A 91 -13.22 -8.66 16.79
C PRO A 91 -12.26 -9.52 17.62
N LYS A 92 -11.74 -10.63 17.04
CA LYS A 92 -10.71 -11.48 17.65
C LYS A 92 -9.29 -11.01 17.32
N GLY A 93 -9.12 -9.89 16.62
CA GLY A 93 -7.83 -9.35 16.20
C GLY A 93 -7.19 -10.05 15.00
N GLN A 94 -7.89 -10.99 14.34
CA GLN A 94 -7.36 -11.70 13.18
C GLN A 94 -7.70 -10.94 11.90
N PHE A 95 -6.79 -10.91 10.93
CA PHE A 95 -7.07 -10.32 9.62
C PHE A 95 -8.26 -11.03 8.96
N SER A 96 -9.22 -10.24 8.49
CA SER A 96 -10.45 -10.69 7.85
C SER A 96 -10.54 -10.26 6.38
N LEU A 97 -9.81 -9.19 6.02
CA LEU A 97 -9.71 -8.64 4.66
C LEU A 97 -8.39 -7.86 4.51
N ALA A 98 -7.78 -7.96 3.34
CA ALA A 98 -6.73 -7.05 2.90
C ALA A 98 -7.06 -6.52 1.51
N ILE A 99 -6.84 -5.23 1.28
CA ILE A 99 -6.98 -4.59 -0.01
C ILE A 99 -5.60 -4.09 -0.41
N VAL A 100 -5.13 -4.51 -1.58
CA VAL A 100 -3.86 -4.07 -2.16
C VAL A 100 -4.18 -3.25 -3.40
N THR A 101 -3.68 -2.03 -3.44
CA THR A 101 -3.87 -1.16 -4.60
C THR A 101 -2.54 -0.76 -5.18
N ASN A 102 -2.46 -0.64 -6.51
CA ASN A 102 -1.26 -0.14 -7.18
C ASN A 102 -1.30 1.40 -7.41
N ALA A 103 -2.14 2.10 -6.63
CA ALA A 103 -2.39 3.53 -6.74
C ALA A 103 -1.27 4.33 -6.06
N SER A 104 -0.23 4.71 -6.82
CA SER A 104 0.95 5.36 -6.26
C SER A 104 1.24 6.79 -6.74
N GLY A 105 0.55 7.30 -7.77
CA GLY A 105 0.70 8.68 -8.28
C GLY A 105 2.07 9.00 -8.91
N ASN A 106 3.15 8.76 -8.19
CA ASN A 106 4.56 8.90 -8.55
C ASN A 106 5.13 7.63 -9.19
N TYR A 107 4.67 6.45 -8.76
CA TYR A 107 5.05 5.18 -9.35
C TYR A 107 3.88 4.61 -10.16
N LYS A 108 4.18 3.91 -11.26
CA LYS A 108 3.19 3.21 -12.10
C LYS A 108 3.44 1.70 -12.12
N PRO A 109 3.33 1.03 -10.96
CA PRO A 109 3.49 -0.42 -10.92
C PRO A 109 2.37 -1.10 -11.69
N ASP A 110 2.68 -2.21 -12.35
CA ASP A 110 1.68 -3.02 -13.02
C ASP A 110 0.76 -3.72 -12.00
N LEU A 111 -0.33 -4.34 -12.49
CA LEU A 111 -1.24 -5.04 -11.58
C LEU A 111 -0.61 -6.32 -11.01
N LEU A 112 0.25 -6.98 -11.78
CA LEU A 112 0.93 -8.22 -11.40
C LEU A 112 1.81 -8.01 -10.15
N SER A 113 2.50 -6.88 -10.07
CA SER A 113 3.33 -6.52 -8.91
C SER A 113 2.50 -6.31 -7.65
N ALA A 114 1.29 -5.76 -7.75
CA ALA A 114 0.34 -5.72 -6.64
C ALA A 114 -0.20 -7.11 -6.25
N GLU A 115 -0.41 -8.02 -7.21
CA GLU A 115 -0.78 -9.42 -6.93
C GLU A 115 0.33 -10.19 -6.19
N LEU A 116 1.60 -9.94 -6.52
CA LEU A 116 2.72 -10.53 -5.80
C LEU A 116 2.80 -10.04 -4.36
N VAL A 117 2.53 -8.75 -4.13
CA VAL A 117 2.41 -8.20 -2.77
C VAL A 117 1.25 -8.87 -2.04
N ALA A 118 0.07 -8.97 -2.65
CA ALA A 118 -1.09 -9.66 -2.07
C ALA A 118 -0.77 -11.10 -1.65
N LYS A 119 -0.08 -11.87 -2.50
CA LYS A 119 0.34 -13.24 -2.18
C LYS A 119 1.26 -13.30 -0.96
N ARG A 120 2.23 -12.38 -0.86
CA ARG A 120 3.14 -12.32 0.29
C ARG A 120 2.38 -11.96 1.57
N LEU A 121 1.48 -10.97 1.51
CA LEU A 121 0.64 -10.58 2.65
C LEU A 121 -0.18 -11.76 3.17
N SER A 122 -0.82 -12.54 2.27
CA SER A 122 -1.54 -13.76 2.66
C SER A 122 -0.63 -14.77 3.38
N GLN A 123 0.59 -14.98 2.88
CA GLN A 123 1.54 -15.91 3.50
C GLN A 123 2.00 -15.46 4.88
N GLU A 124 2.27 -14.17 5.06
CA GLU A 124 2.77 -13.62 6.33
C GLU A 124 1.67 -13.48 7.38
N THR A 125 0.45 -13.15 6.98
CA THR A 125 -0.67 -12.92 7.90
C THR A 125 -1.52 -14.17 8.16
N GLY A 126 -1.35 -15.21 7.35
CA GLY A 126 -2.25 -16.37 7.32
C GLY A 126 -3.64 -16.05 6.77
N LEU A 127 -3.85 -14.85 6.19
CA LEU A 127 -5.11 -14.46 5.57
C LEU A 127 -5.34 -15.28 4.30
N ASP A 128 -6.51 -15.92 4.23
CA ASP A 128 -6.96 -16.61 3.03
C ASP A 128 -6.88 -15.68 1.81
N SER A 129 -6.21 -16.13 0.75
CA SER A 129 -6.07 -15.41 -0.52
C SER A 129 -7.40 -14.95 -1.12
N SER A 130 -8.52 -15.66 -0.86
CA SER A 130 -9.86 -15.24 -1.30
C SER A 130 -10.33 -13.94 -0.65
N ARG A 131 -9.71 -13.58 0.49
CA ARG A 131 -9.98 -12.37 1.27
C ARG A 131 -8.95 -11.27 1.01
N VAL A 132 -8.14 -11.40 -0.04
CA VAL A 132 -7.26 -10.35 -0.52
C VAL A 132 -7.79 -9.80 -1.83
N VAL A 133 -8.04 -8.50 -1.89
CA VAL A 133 -8.57 -7.83 -3.09
C VAL A 133 -7.50 -6.94 -3.68
N VAL A 134 -7.15 -7.19 -4.94
CA VAL A 134 -6.22 -6.35 -5.70
C VAL A 134 -7.00 -5.41 -6.62
N THR A 135 -6.70 -4.11 -6.58
CA THR A 135 -7.40 -3.11 -7.41
C THR A 135 -6.47 -2.01 -7.94
N LYS A 136 -6.89 -1.35 -9.02
CA LYS A 136 -6.10 -0.31 -9.70
C LYS A 136 -6.27 1.09 -9.13
N GLY A 137 -7.32 1.33 -8.36
CA GLY A 137 -7.69 2.65 -7.83
C GLY A 137 -7.71 2.66 -6.32
N GLU A 138 -7.66 3.86 -5.73
CA GLU A 138 -7.87 4.00 -4.30
C GLU A 138 -9.24 3.42 -3.92
N PRO A 139 -9.34 2.70 -2.79
CA PRO A 139 -10.63 2.24 -2.29
C PRO A 139 -11.35 3.45 -1.67
N LEU A 140 -12.02 4.26 -2.50
CA LEU A 140 -12.87 5.36 -2.05
C LEU A 140 -14.36 5.05 -2.30
N SER A 141 -15.21 5.38 -1.31
CA SER A 141 -16.68 5.37 -1.37
C SER A 141 -17.34 4.00 -1.64
N THR A 142 -18.41 3.93 -2.44
CA THR A 142 -19.21 2.72 -2.73
C THR A 142 -18.40 1.56 -3.31
N GLN A 143 -17.25 1.84 -3.93
CA GLN A 143 -16.29 0.82 -4.35
C GLN A 143 -15.67 0.08 -3.17
N SER A 144 -15.38 0.78 -2.06
CA SER A 144 -14.87 0.18 -0.82
C SER A 144 -15.90 -0.75 -0.21
N VAL A 145 -17.19 -0.40 -0.28
CA VAL A 145 -18.30 -1.27 0.16
C VAL A 145 -18.40 -2.52 -0.72
N LYS A 146 -18.31 -2.40 -2.05
CA LYS A 146 -18.26 -3.56 -2.96
C LYS A 146 -17.06 -4.47 -2.71
N ILE A 147 -15.90 -3.87 -2.43
CA ILE A 147 -14.66 -4.61 -2.12
C ILE A 147 -14.79 -5.33 -0.77
N LEU A 148 -15.34 -4.66 0.26
CA LEU A 148 -15.68 -5.25 1.55
C LEU A 148 -16.67 -6.41 1.38
N MET A 149 -17.76 -6.23 0.62
CA MET A 149 -18.76 -7.26 0.38
C MET A 149 -18.18 -8.48 -0.36
N LYS A 150 -17.32 -8.28 -1.37
CA LYS A 150 -16.61 -9.37 -2.05
C LYS A 150 -15.68 -10.13 -1.11
N GLY A 151 -14.93 -9.43 -0.26
CA GLY A 151 -14.00 -10.04 0.70
C GLY A 151 -14.68 -10.75 1.88
N MET A 152 -15.93 -10.36 2.21
CA MET A 152 -16.73 -11.00 3.25
C MET A 152 -17.60 -12.16 2.72
N ASN A 153 -17.46 -12.53 1.44
CA ASN A 153 -18.20 -13.62 0.81
C ASN A 153 -19.74 -13.41 0.78
N PHE A 154 -20.19 -12.15 0.60
CA PHE A 154 -21.61 -11.90 0.40
C PHE A 154 -22.11 -12.55 -0.90
N PRO A 155 -23.30 -13.17 -0.89
CA PRO A 155 -23.92 -13.72 -2.10
C PRO A 155 -24.01 -12.66 -3.20
N LYS A 156 -23.63 -13.01 -4.44
CA LYS A 156 -23.56 -12.07 -5.58
C LYS A 156 -24.89 -11.37 -5.88
N ASP A 157 -26.01 -12.04 -5.58
CA ASP A 157 -27.39 -11.58 -5.71
C ASP A 157 -27.77 -10.46 -4.72
N GLN A 158 -26.99 -10.27 -3.64
CA GLN A 158 -27.19 -9.19 -2.67
C GLN A 158 -26.39 -7.92 -3.01
N ILE A 159 -25.51 -7.97 -4.01
CA ILE A 159 -24.77 -6.79 -4.49
C ILE A 159 -25.59 -6.12 -5.61
N LYS A 160 -26.69 -5.46 -5.26
CA LYS A 160 -27.43 -4.60 -6.20
C LYS A 160 -26.84 -3.20 -6.19
N THR A 161 -26.58 -2.65 -7.38
CA THR A 161 -26.32 -1.21 -7.56
C THR A 161 -27.32 -0.64 -8.53
N GLU A 162 -27.99 0.43 -8.12
CA GLU A 162 -28.60 1.38 -9.04
C GLU A 162 -27.46 2.13 -9.77
N ALA A 163 -27.66 2.31 -11.08
CA ALA A 163 -26.69 2.86 -12.02
C ALA A 163 -26.61 4.39 -11.95
#